data_AF-K1Q9E3-F1
#
_entry.id   AF-K1Q9E3-F1
#
_cell.length_a   1.000
_cell.length_b   1.000
_cell.length_c   1.000
_cell.angle_alpha   90.00
_cell.angle_beta   90.00
_cell.angle_gamma   90.00
#
_symmetry.space_group_name_H-M   'P 1'
#
loop_
_entity.id
_entity.type
_entity.pdbx_description
1 polymer ?
#
loop_
_entity_poly.entity_id
_entity_poly.type
_entity_poly.pdbx_seq_one_letter_code
_entity_poly.pdbx_strand_id
1 'polypeptide(L)'
;MDPADPDKKEVRRPMNAFLIFCKRHRSMVREKNPNLDNRNVTRILGDLWANLKEDEKMQYTDLAKQYKDAFMKANPDYKWHNPEKGMHPTGLLPRSPTKEGLDFTRADQTITPGKLAGKFVC
;
A
#
# COMPACT_ATOMS: atom_id res chain seq x y z
N MET A 1 31.96 1.88 -20.16
CA MET A 1 31.24 2.31 -18.96
C MET A 1 30.00 3.02 -19.45
N ASP A 2 29.00 2.26 -19.86
CA ASP A 2 27.82 2.78 -20.56
C ASP A 2 26.94 3.58 -19.60
N PRO A 3 26.58 4.84 -19.94
CA PRO A 3 25.74 5.68 -19.10
C PRO A 3 24.32 5.10 -19.07
N ALA A 4 23.78 4.92 -17.86
CA ALA A 4 22.41 4.47 -17.65
C ALA A 4 21.42 5.41 -18.37
N ASP A 5 20.78 4.88 -19.41
CA ASP A 5 19.84 5.58 -20.26
C ASP A 5 18.61 6.05 -19.44
N PRO A 6 18.41 7.37 -19.25
CA PRO A 6 17.33 7.89 -18.40
C PRO A 6 15.93 7.75 -19.02
N ASP A 7 15.81 7.25 -20.25
CA ASP A 7 14.54 7.16 -20.97
C ASP A 7 13.83 5.82 -20.84
N LYS A 8 14.42 4.84 -20.14
CA LYS A 8 13.69 3.65 -19.71
C LYS A 8 12.77 4.04 -18.55
N LYS A 9 11.70 4.78 -18.86
CA LYS A 9 10.59 5.11 -17.96
C LYS A 9 9.99 3.80 -17.48
N GLU A 10 10.55 3.27 -16.40
CA GLU A 10 10.06 2.08 -15.76
C GLU A 10 8.61 2.36 -15.38
N VAL A 11 7.71 1.66 -16.06
CA VAL A 11 6.29 1.88 -15.91
C VAL A 11 5.93 1.49 -14.49
N ARG A 12 5.73 2.49 -13.63
CA ARG A 12 5.47 2.27 -12.20
C ARG A 12 4.13 1.58 -12.03
N ARG A 13 4.04 0.71 -11.03
CA ARG A 13 2.80 -0.02 -10.70
C ARG A 13 1.62 0.96 -10.55
N PRO A 14 0.42 0.61 -11.06
CA PRO A 14 -0.76 1.44 -10.85
C PRO A 14 -1.07 1.53 -9.35
N MET A 15 -1.59 2.68 -8.92
CA MET A 15 -1.91 2.92 -7.51
C MET A 15 -3.09 2.05 -7.07
N ASN A 16 -2.94 1.35 -5.94
CA ASN A 16 -4.04 0.62 -5.30
C ASN A 16 -4.99 1.59 -4.55
N ALA A 17 -6.11 1.06 -4.04
CA ALA A 17 -7.14 1.84 -3.37
C ALA A 17 -6.60 2.67 -2.19
N PHE A 18 -5.78 2.04 -1.34
CA PHE A 18 -5.15 2.70 -0.20
C PHE A 18 -4.15 3.79 -0.63
N LEU A 19 -3.39 3.59 -1.70
CA LEU A 19 -2.45 4.57 -2.22
C LEU A 19 -3.17 5.78 -2.81
N ILE A 20 -4.31 5.58 -3.48
CA ILE A 20 -5.17 6.68 -3.96
C ILE A 20 -5.69 7.49 -2.76
N PHE A 21 -6.14 6.82 -1.71
CA PHE A 21 -6.56 7.48 -0.46
C PHE A 21 -5.42 8.27 0.18
N CYS A 22 -4.25 7.65 0.36
CA CYS A 22 -3.05 8.27 0.91
C CYS A 22 -2.67 9.52 0.13
N LYS A 23 -2.68 9.46 -1.21
CA LYS A 23 -2.30 10.61 -2.06
C LYS A 23 -3.15 11.85 -1.78
N ARG A 24 -4.45 11.67 -1.51
CA ARG A 24 -5.36 12.77 -1.20
C ARG A 24 -5.21 13.28 0.23
N HIS A 25 -5.06 12.37 1.20
CA HIS A 25 -5.12 12.72 2.62
C HIS A 25 -3.74 13.04 3.23
N ARG A 26 -2.64 12.65 2.58
CA ARG A 26 -1.28 12.90 3.09
C ARG A 26 -1.01 14.37 3.33
N SER A 27 -1.42 15.26 2.42
CA SER A 27 -1.25 16.69 2.58
C SER A 27 -2.00 17.21 3.81
N MET A 28 -3.24 16.77 4.01
CA MET A 28 -4.05 17.13 5.18
C MET A 28 -3.40 16.67 6.50
N VAL A 29 -2.92 15.43 6.56
CA VAL A 29 -2.26 14.90 7.77
C VAL A 29 -0.97 15.66 8.06
N ARG A 30 -0.20 16.01 7.02
CA ARG A 30 1.05 16.75 7.16
C ARG A 30 0.85 18.21 7.52
N GLU A 31 -0.21 18.85 7.04
CA GLU A 31 -0.59 20.20 7.44
C GLU A 31 -0.99 20.26 8.91
N LYS A 32 -1.76 19.26 9.38
CA LYS A 32 -2.12 19.14 10.80
C LYS A 32 -0.93 18.77 11.69
N ASN A 33 0.08 18.11 11.12
CA ASN A 33 1.23 17.59 11.85
C ASN A 33 2.55 17.89 11.12
N PRO A 34 2.97 19.16 11.01
CA PRO A 34 4.14 19.54 10.22
C PRO A 34 5.46 19.00 10.77
N ASN A 35 5.50 18.68 12.08
CA ASN A 35 6.67 18.14 12.77
C ASN A 35 6.76 16.60 12.74
N LEU A 36 5.76 15.90 12.21
CA LEU A 36 5.77 14.44 12.15
C LEU A 36 6.53 13.93 10.94
N ASP A 37 7.35 12.91 11.18
CA ASP A 37 8.03 12.18 10.11
C ASP A 37 7.03 11.40 9.23
N ASN A 38 7.43 11.17 7.98
CA ASN A 38 6.70 10.41 6.98
C ASN A 38 6.26 9.02 7.47
N ARG A 39 7.04 8.37 8.33
CA ARG A 39 6.68 7.07 8.93
C ARG A 39 5.42 7.19 9.77
N ASN A 40 5.34 8.22 10.61
CA ASN A 40 4.19 8.47 11.48
C ASN A 40 2.98 8.96 10.67
N VAL A 41 3.20 9.81 9.66
CA VAL A 41 2.14 10.24 8.73
C VAL A 41 1.49 9.03 8.04
N THR A 42 2.29 8.06 7.59
CA THR A 42 1.78 6.86 6.92
C THR A 42 1.03 5.95 7.89
N ARG A 43 1.46 5.88 9.16
CA ARG A 43 0.74 5.16 10.22
C ARG A 43 -0.65 5.75 10.46
N ILE A 44 -0.74 7.07 10.65
CA ILE A 44 -2.02 7.77 10.82
C ILE A 44 -2.96 7.54 9.63
N LEU A 45 -2.43 7.60 8.40
CA LEU A 45 -3.22 7.31 7.20
C LEU A 45 -3.73 5.86 7.16
N GLY A 46 -2.95 4.90 7.66
CA GLY A 46 -3.36 3.51 7.81
C GLY A 46 -4.54 3.37 8.78
N ASP A 47 -4.47 4.04 9.92
CA ASP A 47 -5.54 4.03 10.92
C ASP A 47 -6.82 4.69 10.38
N LEU A 48 -6.69 5.83 9.68
CA LEU A 48 -7.82 6.48 9.01
C LEU A 48 -8.46 5.57 7.96
N TRP A 49 -7.65 4.88 7.16
CA TRP A 49 -8.16 3.94 6.17
C TRP A 49 -8.89 2.77 6.81
N ALA A 50 -8.36 2.20 7.90
CA ALA A 50 -9.02 1.13 8.63
C ALA A 50 -10.41 1.56 9.13
N ASN A 51 -10.51 2.79 9.62
CA ASN A 51 -11.74 3.40 10.16
C ASN A 51 -12.75 3.90 9.11
N LEU A 52 -12.41 3.93 7.82
CA LEU A 52 -13.36 4.30 6.76
C LEU A 52 -14.51 3.30 6.66
N LYS A 53 -15.68 3.80 6.27
CA LYS A 53 -16.85 2.99 5.95
C LYS A 53 -16.58 2.13 4.72
N GLU A 54 -17.23 0.96 4.67
CA GLU A 54 -17.09 0.04 3.54
C GLU A 54 -17.52 0.72 2.23
N ASP A 55 -18.60 1.51 2.24
CA ASP A 55 -19.06 2.25 1.05
C ASP A 55 -17.97 3.18 0.48
N GLU A 56 -17.22 3.87 1.35
CA GLU A 56 -16.13 4.75 0.93
C GLU A 56 -14.94 3.93 0.42
N LYS A 57 -14.58 2.85 1.11
CA LYS A 57 -13.53 1.91 0.66
C LYS A 57 -13.87 1.30 -0.70
N MET A 58 -15.14 0.99 -0.95
CA MET A 58 -15.64 0.47 -2.22
C MET A 58 -15.43 1.48 -3.36
N GLN A 59 -15.70 2.76 -3.14
CA GLN A 59 -15.43 3.81 -4.14
C GLN A 59 -13.94 3.87 -4.51
N TYR A 60 -13.04 3.79 -3.54
CA TYR A 60 -11.59 3.76 -3.80
C TYR A 60 -11.14 2.45 -4.47
N THR A 61 -11.82 1.34 -4.17
CA THR A 61 -11.55 0.04 -4.78
C THR A 61 -11.95 0.03 -6.25
N ASP A 62 -13.12 0.59 -6.59
CA ASP A 62 -13.55 0.75 -7.97
C ASP A 62 -12.61 1.68 -8.75
N LEU A 63 -12.23 2.82 -8.16
CA LEU A 63 -11.21 3.69 -8.74
C LEU A 63 -9.89 2.94 -8.98
N ALA A 64 -9.39 2.18 -8.01
CA ALA A 64 -8.16 1.42 -8.19
C ALA A 64 -8.26 0.39 -9.33
N LYS A 65 -9.42 -0.24 -9.48
CA LYS A 65 -9.71 -1.13 -10.61
C LYS A 65 -9.65 -0.37 -11.94
N GLN A 66 -10.33 0.78 -12.05
CA GLN A 66 -10.28 1.62 -13.24
C GLN A 66 -8.85 2.06 -13.58
N TYR A 67 -8.07 2.48 -12.58
CA TYR A 67 -6.66 2.84 -12.77
C TYR A 67 -5.82 1.66 -13.26
N LYS A 68 -6.03 0.47 -12.68
CA LYS A 68 -5.34 -0.75 -13.12
C LYS A 68 -5.72 -1.09 -14.57
N ASP A 69 -6.99 -1.06 -14.92
CA ASP A 69 -7.48 -1.43 -16.25
C ASP A 69 -6.99 -0.42 -17.30
N ALA A 70 -7.07 0.89 -17.01
CA ALA A 70 -6.54 1.93 -17.88
C ALA A 70 -5.03 1.80 -18.07
N PHE A 71 -4.31 1.46 -17.00
CA PHE A 71 -2.86 1.26 -17.03
C PHE A 71 -2.47 0.04 -17.88
N MET A 72 -3.15 -1.09 -17.72
CA MET A 72 -2.92 -2.30 -18.51
C MET A 72 -3.26 -2.09 -19.99
N LYS A 73 -4.32 -1.33 -20.28
CA LYS A 73 -4.68 -0.97 -21.66
C LYS A 73 -3.65 -0.05 -22.30
N ALA A 74 -3.11 0.91 -21.56
CA ALA A 74 -2.10 1.85 -22.05
C ALA A 74 -0.71 1.21 -22.14
N ASN A 75 -0.44 0.15 -21.37
CA ASN A 75 0.84 -0.55 -21.32
C ASN A 75 0.62 -2.05 -21.57
N PRO A 76 0.34 -2.44 -22.83
CA PRO A 76 0.13 -3.85 -23.17
C PRO A 76 1.38 -4.71 -22.91
N ASP A 77 2.58 -4.12 -22.97
CA ASP A 77 3.85 -4.78 -22.66
C ASP A 77 4.22 -4.74 -21.17
N TYR A 78 3.31 -4.29 -20.30
CA TYR A 78 3.58 -4.20 -18.87
C TYR A 78 3.75 -5.59 -18.25
N LYS A 79 4.98 -5.90 -17.86
CA LYS A 79 5.31 -7.09 -17.10
C LYS A 79 5.40 -6.76 -15.62
N TRP A 80 4.61 -7.46 -14.79
CA TRP A 80 4.79 -7.39 -13.35
C TRP A 80 6.13 -8.03 -12.98
N HIS A 81 7.12 -7.20 -12.71
CA HIS A 81 8.37 -7.64 -12.09
C HIS A 81 8.19 -7.68 -10.58
N ASN A 82 8.23 -8.87 -10.00
CA ASN A 82 8.51 -8.99 -8.57
C ASN A 82 9.98 -8.56 -8.40
N PRO A 83 10.31 -7.54 -7.58
CA PRO A 83 11.70 -7.23 -7.27
C PRO A 83 12.25 -8.32 -6.33
N GLU A 84 12.18 -9.58 -6.75
CA GLU A 84 12.95 -10.63 -6.12
C GLU A 84 14.41 -10.39 -6.53
N LYS A 85 15.20 -10.00 -5.52
CA LYS A 85 16.66 -9.88 -5.56
C LYS A 85 17.21 -8.63 -6.25
N GLY A 86 16.67 -7.46 -5.89
CA GLY A 86 17.39 -6.19 -5.97
C GLY A 86 17.93 -5.82 -4.59
N MET A 87 19.08 -6.39 -4.24
CA MET A 87 19.93 -5.93 -3.13
C MET A 87 20.02 -4.40 -3.20
N HIS A 88 19.54 -3.67 -2.19
CA HIS A 88 19.94 -2.28 -2.02
C HIS A 88 21.47 -2.29 -1.82
N PRO A 89 22.30 -1.67 -2.67
CA PRO A 89 23.68 -1.42 -2.30
C PRO A 89 23.70 -0.21 -1.35
N THR A 90 23.05 -0.31 -0.20
CA THR A 90 23.30 0.63 0.90
C THR A 90 24.42 0.02 1.72
N GLY A 91 25.65 0.18 1.19
CA GLY A 91 26.84 -0.05 1.97
C GLY A 91 26.81 0.80 3.25
N LEU A 92 27.08 0.12 4.36
CA LEU A 92 27.69 0.67 5.58
C LEU A 92 26.87 1.70 6.38
N LEU A 93 25.90 1.21 7.14
CA LEU A 93 25.67 1.71 8.51
C LEU A 93 25.39 0.50 9.42
N PRO A 94 26.22 0.22 10.45
CA PRO A 94 25.89 -0.81 11.43
C PRO A 94 24.68 -0.33 12.24
N ARG A 95 23.51 -0.93 12.01
CA ARG A 95 22.36 -0.76 12.92
C ARG A 95 22.70 -1.47 14.24
N SER A 96 23.01 -0.68 15.26
CA SER A 96 23.13 -1.13 16.65
C SER A 96 21.86 -1.88 17.09
N PRO A 97 21.99 -2.89 17.98
CA PRO A 97 20.85 -3.63 18.50
C PRO A 97 20.29 -2.92 19.74
N THR A 98 19.03 -2.51 19.69
CA THR A 98 18.21 -2.19 20.87
C THR A 98 16.79 -2.60 20.48
N LYS A 99 16.45 -3.89 20.62
CA LYS A 99 15.67 -4.44 21.75
C LYS A 99 14.71 -3.40 22.33
N GLU A 100 13.44 -3.48 21.96
CA GLU A 100 12.33 -3.70 22.90
C GLU A 100 11.02 -3.94 22.12
N GLY A 101 10.16 -4.74 22.72
CA GLY A 101 9.15 -5.55 22.04
C GLY A 101 8.07 -4.76 21.31
N LEU A 102 7.83 -5.15 20.06
CA LEU A 102 6.49 -5.11 19.51
C LEU A 102 6.04 -6.57 19.40
N ASP A 103 5.41 -7.02 20.47
CA ASP A 103 4.65 -8.26 20.48
C ASP A 103 3.52 -8.13 19.45
N PHE A 104 3.65 -8.86 18.34
CA PHE A 104 2.64 -8.96 17.29
C PHE A 104 1.64 -10.10 17.59
N THR A 105 1.59 -10.61 18.81
CA THR A 105 0.73 -11.72 19.21
C THR A 105 -0.19 -11.30 20.35
N ARG A 106 -1.32 -10.66 19.99
CA ARG A 106 -2.69 -11.05 20.41
C ARG A 106 -3.68 -9.91 20.22
N ALA A 107 -4.41 -9.98 19.10
CA ALA A 107 -5.83 -9.68 19.09
C ALA A 107 -6.48 -10.69 18.14
N ASP A 108 -6.96 -11.77 18.74
CA ASP A 108 -8.05 -12.58 18.23
C ASP A 108 -9.19 -11.66 17.78
N GLN A 109 -9.34 -11.47 16.47
CA GLN A 109 -10.60 -11.11 15.84
C GLN A 109 -10.67 -11.83 14.48
N THR A 110 -11.45 -12.89 14.49
CA THR A 110 -11.94 -13.62 13.33
C THR A 110 -12.65 -12.69 12.35
N ILE A 111 -11.93 -12.17 11.35
CA ILE A 111 -12.57 -11.59 10.17
C ILE A 111 -13.14 -12.77 9.37
N THR A 112 -14.42 -13.04 9.61
CA THR A 112 -15.24 -13.99 8.87
C THR A 112 -15.79 -13.28 7.63
N PRO A 113 -15.39 -13.65 6.39
CA PRO A 113 -16.06 -13.14 5.21
C PRO A 113 -17.28 -14.02 4.90
N GLY A 114 -18.47 -13.42 4.83
CA GLY A 114 -19.59 -13.96 4.06
C GLY A 114 -20.41 -15.08 4.72
N LYS A 115 -21.43 -14.68 5.49
CA LYS A 115 -22.64 -15.48 5.70
C LYS A 115 -23.35 -15.62 4.35
N LEU A 116 -23.01 -16.66 3.58
CA LEU A 116 -23.82 -17.10 2.45
C LEU A 116 -25.00 -17.92 3.00
N ALA A 117 -26.18 -17.59 2.52
CA ALA A 117 -27.42 -18.27 2.84
C ALA A 117 -27.44 -19.73 2.35
N GLY A 118 -28.12 -20.58 3.14
CA GLY A 118 -28.84 -21.75 2.65
C GLY A 118 -28.03 -23.02 2.41
N LYS A 119 -28.26 -24.02 3.27
CA LYS A 119 -28.99 -25.25 2.91
C LYS A 119 -29.22 -26.10 4.16
N PHE A 120 -30.50 -26.20 4.53
CA PHE A 120 -31.06 -27.38 5.19
C PHE A 120 -30.62 -28.64 4.43
N VAL A 121 -30.15 -29.65 5.14
CA VAL A 121 -30.58 -31.04 4.96
C VAL A 121 -30.12 -31.86 6.17
N CYS A 122 -31.02 -32.76 6.57
CA CYS A 122 -31.04 -33.60 7.76
C CYS A 122 -29.84 -34.56 7.88
#